data_AF-A0A482RS85-F1
#
_entry.id   AF-A0A482RS85-F1
#
_cell.length_a   1.000
_cell.length_b   1.000
_cell.length_c   1.000
_cell.angle_alpha   90.00
_cell.angle_beta   90.00
_cell.angle_gamma   90.00
#
_symmetry.space_group_name_H-M   'P 1'
#
loop_
_entity.id
_entity.type
_entity.pdbx_description
1 polymer ?
#
loop_
_entity_poly.entity_id
_entity_poly.type
_entity_poly.pdbx_seq_one_letter_code
_entity_poly.pdbx_strand_id
1 'polypeptide(L)'
;CALRELDVRHNSIGDLGVAALAEAITGSVGTTEEGTPVSGLDVLLLEGNELRCGRIGTTAIGNVLLTGQTATLTDLRPYVVDGVVHLAIESA
;
A
#
# COMPACT_ATOMS: atom_id res chain seq x y z
N CYS A 1 -15.06 12.45 10.30
CA CYS A 1 -14.97 10.99 10.49
C CYS A 1 -13.99 10.45 9.45
N ALA A 2 -12.73 10.20 9.84
CA ALA A 2 -11.74 9.62 8.95
C ALA A 2 -11.27 8.30 9.57
N LEU A 3 -11.27 7.22 8.79
CA LEU A 3 -10.68 5.95 9.19
C LEU A 3 -9.17 6.15 9.37
N ARG A 4 -8.66 5.80 10.54
CA ARG A 4 -7.26 6.02 10.93
C ARG A 4 -6.43 4.74 10.82
N GLU A 5 -7.05 3.61 11.08
CA GLU A 5 -6.39 2.31 11.06
C GLU A 5 -7.24 1.32 10.26
N LEU A 6 -6.60 0.60 9.35
CA LEU A 6 -7.21 -0.45 8.56
C LEU A 6 -6.35 -1.72 8.66
N ASP A 7 -6.87 -2.70 9.40
CA ASP A 7 -6.30 -4.05 9.45
C ASP A 7 -7.07 -4.95 8.51
N VAL A 8 -6.40 -5.42 7.46
CA VAL A 8 -6.96 -6.37 6.51
C VAL A 8 -6.07 -7.60 6.37
N ARG A 9 -5.25 -7.92 7.38
CA ARG A 9 -4.37 -9.09 7.32
C ARG A 9 -5.15 -10.39 7.10
N HIS A 10 -4.52 -11.34 6.40
CA HIS A 10 -5.06 -12.69 6.13
C HIS A 10 -6.45 -12.73 5.46
N ASN A 11 -6.77 -11.76 4.60
CA ASN A 11 -8.06 -11.72 3.89
C ASN A 11 -7.99 -12.17 2.42
N SER A 12 -6.86 -12.71 1.97
CA SER A 12 -6.68 -13.13 0.56
C SER A 12 -7.11 -12.07 -0.45
N ILE A 13 -6.89 -10.78 -0.15
CA ILE A 13 -7.25 -9.66 -1.03
C ILE A 13 -6.59 -9.83 -2.42
N GLY A 14 -5.39 -10.43 -2.42
CA GLY A 14 -4.64 -10.71 -3.63
C GLY A 14 -4.12 -9.45 -4.31
N ASP A 15 -3.46 -9.69 -5.44
CA ASP A 15 -2.69 -8.67 -6.16
C ASP A 15 -3.55 -7.49 -6.64
N LEU A 16 -4.73 -7.76 -7.18
CA LEU A 16 -5.62 -6.72 -7.70
C LEU A 16 -6.20 -5.85 -6.60
N GLY A 17 -6.61 -6.44 -5.47
CA GLY A 17 -7.16 -5.65 -4.38
C GLY A 17 -6.10 -4.80 -3.67
N VAL A 18 -4.85 -5.26 -3.62
CA VAL A 18 -3.73 -4.48 -3.08
C VAL A 18 -3.39 -3.31 -4.02
N ALA A 19 -3.44 -3.51 -5.33
CA ALA A 19 -3.31 -2.42 -6.29
C ALA A 19 -4.41 -1.37 -6.11
N ALA A 20 -5.68 -1.80 -5.95
CA ALA A 20 -6.79 -0.90 -5.70
C ALA A 20 -6.65 -0.14 -4.36
N LEU A 21 -6.13 -0.80 -3.31
CA LEU A 21 -5.81 -0.13 -2.04
C LEU A 21 -4.72 0.93 -2.22
N ALA A 22 -3.66 0.64 -2.97
CA ALA A 22 -2.60 1.60 -3.26
C ALA A 22 -3.14 2.84 -4.01
N GLU A 23 -4.04 2.64 -4.97
CA GLU A 23 -4.72 3.74 -5.68
C GLU A 23 -5.62 4.57 -4.76
N ALA A 24 -6.36 3.91 -3.85
CA ALA A 24 -7.23 4.58 -2.89
C ALA A 24 -6.45 5.44 -1.88
N ILE A 25 -5.26 4.98 -1.45
CA ILE A 25 -4.37 5.71 -0.53
C ILE A 25 -3.80 6.95 -1.22
N THR A 26 -3.36 6.80 -2.47
CA THR A 26 -2.78 7.92 -3.25
C THR A 26 -3.82 8.88 -3.80
N GLY A 27 -5.11 8.59 -3.68
CA GLY A 27 -6.18 9.43 -4.22
C GLY A 27 -6.30 9.36 -5.75
N SER A 28 -5.76 8.32 -6.37
CA SER A 28 -5.85 8.13 -7.81
C SER A 28 -7.28 7.80 -8.27
N VAL A 29 -8.16 7.38 -7.34
CA VAL A 29 -9.60 7.26 -7.56
C VAL A 29 -10.32 8.48 -6.98
N GLY A 30 -10.34 9.56 -7.76
CA GLY A 30 -11.06 10.79 -7.44
C GLY A 30 -10.13 12.01 -7.37
N THR A 31 -9.89 12.62 -8.53
CA THR A 31 -9.17 13.89 -8.65
C THR A 31 -9.87 15.00 -7.87
N THR A 32 -9.37 15.34 -6.69
CA THR A 32 -9.46 16.70 -6.16
C THR A 32 -8.14 17.40 -6.47
N GLU A 33 -8.22 18.66 -6.87
CA GLU A 33 -7.22 19.43 -7.64
C GLU A 33 -5.86 19.68 -6.95
N GLU A 34 -5.62 19.10 -5.79
CA GLU A 34 -4.34 19.14 -5.09
C GLU A 34 -3.91 17.70 -4.83
N GLY A 35 -2.71 17.32 -5.28
CA GLY A 35 -2.07 16.01 -5.07
C GLY A 35 -1.74 15.71 -3.61
N THR A 36 -2.72 15.92 -2.73
CA THR A 36 -2.72 15.61 -1.32
C THR A 36 -3.24 14.18 -1.16
N PRO A 37 -2.53 13.31 -0.42
CA PRO A 37 -3.05 11.98 -0.12
C PRO A 37 -4.39 12.11 0.60
N VAL A 38 -5.44 11.58 0.00
CA VAL A 38 -6.82 11.67 0.51
C VAL A 38 -7.10 10.72 1.68
N SER A 39 -6.25 9.73 1.89
CA SER A 39 -6.43 8.81 3.01
C SER A 39 -5.94 9.47 4.30
N GLY A 40 -6.86 9.82 5.20
CA GLY A 40 -6.54 10.12 6.61
C GLY A 40 -6.12 8.88 7.42
N LEU A 41 -5.56 7.89 6.73
CA LEU A 41 -5.18 6.58 7.25
C LEU A 41 -3.75 6.66 7.78
N ASP A 42 -3.61 6.46 9.08
CA ASP A 42 -2.33 6.48 9.78
C ASP A 42 -1.69 5.08 9.79
N VAL A 43 -2.48 3.99 9.78
CA VAL A 43 -1.98 2.60 9.81
C VAL A 43 -2.73 1.71 8.81
N LEU A 44 -1.98 0.90 8.06
CA LEU A 44 -2.48 -0.12 7.14
C LEU A 44 -1.73 -1.43 7.31
N LEU A 45 -2.44 -2.50 7.69
CA LEU A 45 -1.85 -3.83 7.85
C LEU A 45 -2.34 -4.79 6.76
N LEU A 46 -1.40 -5.34 6.00
CA LEU A 46 -1.63 -6.08 4.75
C LEU A 46 -0.98 -7.47 4.74
N GLU A 47 -0.27 -7.88 5.78
CA GLU A 47 0.31 -9.22 5.90
C GLU A 47 -0.70 -10.33 5.55
N GLY A 48 -0.24 -11.38 4.87
CA GLY A 48 -1.07 -12.56 4.60
C GLY A 48 -2.14 -12.36 3.53
N ASN A 49 -2.08 -11.27 2.74
CA ASN A 49 -2.99 -11.04 1.61
C ASN A 49 -2.47 -11.59 0.26
N GLU A 50 -1.73 -12.70 0.32
CA GLU A 50 -1.18 -13.37 -0.87
C GLU A 50 -0.30 -12.43 -1.73
N LEU A 51 0.43 -11.54 -1.05
CA LEU A 51 1.38 -10.61 -1.65
C LEU A 51 2.53 -11.40 -2.27
N ARG A 52 2.52 -11.55 -3.59
CA ARG A 52 3.62 -12.16 -4.33
C ARG A 52 4.49 -11.07 -4.92
N CYS A 53 5.77 -11.06 -4.57
CA CYS A 53 6.71 -10.02 -4.99
C CYS A 53 6.81 -9.95 -6.53
N GLY A 54 7.01 -8.73 -7.04
CA GLY A 54 7.13 -8.47 -8.48
C GLY A 54 5.78 -8.48 -9.23
N ARG A 55 4.65 -8.57 -8.54
CA ARG A 55 3.32 -8.42 -9.12
C ARG A 55 2.78 -7.00 -8.96
N ILE A 56 1.76 -6.67 -9.75
CA ILE A 56 1.21 -5.31 -9.91
C ILE A 56 0.82 -4.70 -8.57
N GLY A 57 0.13 -5.44 -7.71
CA GLY A 57 -0.26 -5.00 -6.37
C GLY A 57 0.92 -4.71 -5.47
N THR A 58 1.90 -5.63 -5.42
CA THR A 58 3.11 -5.42 -4.61
C THR A 58 3.97 -4.26 -5.10
N THR A 59 4.07 -4.08 -6.42
CA THR A 59 4.76 -2.93 -7.03
C THR A 59 4.01 -1.64 -6.78
N ALA A 60 2.68 -1.64 -6.89
CA ALA A 60 1.84 -0.46 -6.67
C ALA A 60 1.98 0.04 -5.23
N ILE A 61 1.69 -0.82 -4.24
CA ILE A 61 1.81 -0.40 -2.84
C ILE A 61 3.28 -0.11 -2.48
N GLY A 62 4.24 -0.89 -2.99
CA GLY A 62 5.65 -0.63 -2.77
C GLY A 62 6.10 0.74 -3.30
N ASN A 63 5.59 1.17 -4.45
CA ASN A 63 5.82 2.51 -4.98
C ASN A 63 5.23 3.58 -4.05
N VAL A 64 4.00 3.40 -3.57
CA VAL A 64 3.36 4.34 -2.63
C VAL A 64 4.22 4.55 -1.38
N LEU A 65 4.80 3.48 -0.87
CA LEU A 65 5.66 3.50 0.31
C LEU A 65 7.04 4.12 0.01
N LEU A 66 7.61 3.88 -1.17
CA LEU A 66 8.92 4.43 -1.57
C LEU A 66 8.86 5.91 -1.93
N THR A 67 7.78 6.36 -2.58
CA THR A 67 7.63 7.76 -3.00
C THR A 67 7.27 8.68 -1.84
N GLY A 68 7.00 8.12 -0.65
CA GLY A 68 6.53 8.88 0.50
C GLY A 68 5.21 9.60 0.24
N GLN A 69 4.43 9.10 -0.72
CA GLN A 69 3.11 9.65 -1.07
C GLN A 69 2.07 9.39 0.02
N THR A 70 2.43 8.65 1.06
CA THR A 70 1.62 8.50 2.27
C THR A 70 2.48 8.57 3.53
N ALA A 71 1.88 9.04 4.62
CA ALA A 71 2.42 8.93 5.98
C ALA A 71 1.94 7.64 6.70
N THR A 72 1.18 6.79 6.01
CA THR A 72 0.63 5.55 6.56
C THR A 72 1.73 4.56 6.95
N LEU A 73 1.70 4.10 8.20
CA LEU A 73 2.52 3.01 8.71
C LEU A 73 1.99 1.66 8.22
N THR A 74 2.89 0.72 7.97
CA THR A 74 2.57 -0.58 7.38
C THR A 74 3.41 -1.70 7.97
N ASP A 75 2.88 -2.93 7.94
CA ASP A 75 3.59 -4.17 8.29
C ASP A 75 4.46 -4.73 7.14
N LEU A 76 4.64 -3.92 6.08
CA LEU A 76 5.43 -4.23 4.90
C LEU A 76 6.50 -3.16 4.68
N ARG A 77 7.69 -3.61 4.30
CA ARG A 77 8.82 -2.78 3.91
C ARG A 77 9.14 -2.91 2.42
N PRO A 78 9.12 -1.82 1.64
CA PRO A 78 9.53 -1.87 0.25
C PRO A 78 11.05 -1.93 0.10
N TYR A 79 11.52 -2.60 -0.95
CA TYR A 79 12.93 -2.60 -1.37
C TYR A 79 13.04 -2.80 -2.88
N VAL A 80 14.18 -2.45 -3.47
CA VAL A 80 14.41 -2.53 -4.92
C VAL A 80 15.48 -3.57 -5.22
N VAL A 81 15.21 -4.48 -6.15
CA VAL A 81 16.16 -5.47 -6.69
C VAL A 81 16.14 -5.37 -8.21
N ASP A 82 17.29 -5.13 -8.82
CA ASP A 82 17.43 -5.03 -10.29
C ASP A 82 16.45 -4.04 -10.96
N GLY A 83 16.12 -2.94 -10.25
CA GLY A 83 15.17 -1.93 -10.73
C GLY A 83 13.70 -2.29 -10.56
N VAL A 84 13.39 -3.46 -9.98
CA VAL A 84 12.02 -3.89 -9.66
C VAL A 84 11.74 -3.67 -8.18
N VAL A 85 10.53 -3.17 -7.87
CA VAL A 85 10.08 -2.96 -6.48
C VAL A 85 9.51 -4.26 -5.92
N HIS A 86 9.98 -4.63 -4.74
CA HIS A 86 9.56 -5.79 -3.96
C HIS A 86 9.11 -5.34 -2.57
N LEU A 87 8.40 -6.24 -1.87
CA LEU A 87 7.94 -6.05 -0.49
C LEU A 87 8.45 -7.19 0.38
N ALA A 88 8.88 -6.85 1.58
CA ALA A 88 9.15 -7.79 2.66
C ALA A 88 8.17 -7.53 3.79
N ILE A 89 7.79 -8.57 4.53
CA ILE A 89 7.04 -8.40 5.77
C ILE A 89 8.01 -7.83 6.82
N GLU A 90 7.60 -6.75 7.46
CA GLU A 90 8.31 -6.18 8.59
C GLU A 90 7.92 -7.00 9.83
N SER A 91 8.82 -7.87 10.28
CA SER A 91 8.64 -8.55 11.57
C SER A 91 8.89 -7.51 12.66
N ALA A 92 7.88 -7.28 13.49
CA ALA A 92 7.97 -6.46 14.70
C ALA A 92 9.04 -6.97 15.67
#